data_AF-A0A7W6HV20-F1
#
_entry.id   AF-A0A7W6HV20-F1
#
_cell.length_a   1.000
_cell.length_b   1.000
_cell.length_c   1.000
_cell.angle_alpha   90.00
_cell.angle_beta   90.00
_cell.angle_gamma   90.00
#
_symmetry.space_group_name_H-M   'P 1'
#
loop_
_entity.id
_entity.type
_entity.pdbx_description
1 polymer ?
#
loop_
_entity_poly.entity_id
_entity_poly.type
_entity_poly.pdbx_seq_one_letter_code
_entity_poly.pdbx_strand_id
1 'polypeptide(L)'
;MKKIIMFVLSGLLFIGCYENETIHADYMEYGRIYDTTSTDPVLKYISQYYYKFGKLLIVDPDTADYIFNFQSKYDVHIVPPKQEGNHIERGLELLKELFLNGYSDQVKQELFPYALIMADTIENTFKDEYVNIYTADRYIAFLVNDQILDRTEKGKEELSREWNNTFLNYSMDKVGWVVPEEFYLYSETEYGNKENWWIPIEGATEKDTADINIVWERGYPTGNWTYYYDDTWTNKIWGYAVSSSRTGYLEKFFEFLFTTPQETINKAVADHEKLRKAHDVLDQALKDDFGIDYRTMVYKAKN
;
A
#
# COMPACT_ATOMS: atom_id res chain seq x y z
N MET A 1 6.30 17.92 -71.02
CA MET A 1 5.71 16.62 -70.62
C MET A 1 5.96 16.25 -69.15
N LYS A 2 7.15 16.45 -68.55
CA LYS A 2 7.38 16.17 -67.10
C LYS A 2 6.54 17.02 -66.11
N LYS A 3 6.18 18.27 -66.45
CA LYS A 3 5.39 19.15 -65.56
C LYS A 3 3.88 18.85 -65.54
N ILE A 4 3.35 18.16 -66.55
CA ILE A 4 1.92 17.80 -66.63
C ILE A 4 1.64 16.53 -65.83
N ILE A 5 2.57 15.56 -65.85
CA ILE A 5 2.46 14.31 -65.07
C ILE A 5 2.46 14.59 -63.56
N MET A 6 3.24 15.57 -63.10
CA MET A 6 3.30 15.93 -61.67
C MET A 6 2.01 16.59 -61.17
N PHE A 7 1.26 17.27 -62.05
CA PHE A 7 -0.03 17.89 -61.72
C PHE A 7 -1.19 16.87 -61.74
N VAL A 8 -1.11 15.85 -62.61
CA VAL A 8 -2.09 14.76 -62.67
C VAL A 8 -1.90 13.78 -61.49
N LEU A 9 -0.66 13.52 -61.04
CA LEU A 9 -0.40 12.71 -59.85
C LEU A 9 -0.84 13.38 -58.54
N SER A 10 -0.80 14.71 -58.46
CA SER A 10 -1.26 15.44 -57.27
C SER A 10 -2.78 15.56 -57.21
N GLY A 11 -3.49 15.49 -58.35
CA GLY A 11 -4.97 15.42 -58.38
C GLY A 11 -5.55 14.08 -57.93
N LEU A 12 -4.80 12.97 -58.09
CA LEU A 12 -5.23 11.62 -57.65
C LEU A 12 -5.12 11.41 -56.13
N LEU A 13 -4.38 12.27 -55.41
CA LEU A 13 -4.25 12.20 -53.94
C LEU A 13 -5.45 12.81 -53.19
N PHE A 14 -6.40 13.44 -53.89
CA PHE A 14 -7.58 14.08 -53.28
C PHE A 14 -8.90 13.33 -53.49
N ILE A 15 -8.88 12.13 -54.10
CA ILE A 15 -10.11 11.32 -54.34
C ILE A 15 -10.35 10.29 -53.21
N GLY A 16 -9.48 10.27 -52.20
CA GLY A 16 -9.73 9.54 -50.95
C GLY A 16 -10.67 10.30 -50.01
N CYS A 17 -11.84 10.74 -50.49
CA CYS A 17 -12.96 11.03 -49.60
C CYS A 17 -13.46 9.69 -49.08
N TYR A 18 -12.79 9.15 -48.05
CA TYR A 18 -13.45 8.22 -47.15
C TYR A 18 -14.70 8.94 -46.65
N GLU A 19 -15.87 8.31 -46.80
CA GLU A 19 -17.00 8.67 -45.96
C GLU A 19 -16.46 8.64 -44.54
N ASN A 20 -16.35 9.83 -43.95
CA ASN A 20 -16.07 9.99 -42.54
C ASN A 20 -17.33 9.41 -41.90
N GLU A 21 -17.37 8.09 -41.67
CA GLU A 21 -18.21 7.54 -40.63
C GLU A 21 -17.79 8.32 -39.41
N THR A 22 -18.59 9.33 -39.09
CA THR A 22 -18.49 10.04 -37.82
C THR A 22 -18.46 8.92 -36.81
N ILE A 23 -17.31 8.73 -36.16
CA ILE A 23 -17.23 7.89 -34.97
C ILE A 23 -18.19 8.55 -34.00
N HIS A 24 -19.43 8.05 -34.00
CA HIS A 24 -20.45 8.38 -33.04
C HIS A 24 -20.06 7.58 -31.81
N ALA A 25 -19.10 8.11 -31.05
CA ALA A 25 -19.07 7.82 -29.63
C ALA A 25 -20.29 8.54 -29.07
N ASP A 26 -21.32 7.79 -28.71
CA ASP A 26 -22.36 8.33 -27.86
C ASP A 26 -21.65 8.98 -26.66
N TYR A 27 -21.95 10.26 -26.42
CA TYR A 27 -21.59 10.91 -25.17
C TYR A 27 -22.38 10.19 -24.08
N MET A 28 -21.83 9.09 -23.58
CA MET A 28 -22.24 8.56 -22.29
C MET A 28 -21.78 9.61 -21.30
N GLU A 29 -22.70 10.25 -20.58
CA GLU A 29 -22.35 10.94 -19.35
C GLU A 29 -21.71 9.88 -18.45
N TYR A 30 -20.38 9.83 -18.44
CA TYR A 30 -19.64 9.04 -17.47
C TYR A 30 -19.86 9.74 -16.13
N GLY A 31 -20.91 9.31 -15.45
CA GLY A 31 -21.41 9.92 -14.24
C GLY A 31 -21.96 8.83 -13.35
N ARG A 32 -21.19 8.49 -12.31
CA ARG A 32 -21.69 7.65 -11.22
C ARG A 32 -22.83 8.39 -10.52
N ILE A 33 -23.88 7.66 -10.15
CA ILE A 33 -25.06 8.23 -9.49
C ILE A 33 -24.74 8.46 -8.02
N TYR A 34 -25.04 9.67 -7.52
CA TYR A 34 -24.85 10.02 -6.11
C TYR A 34 -26.14 10.58 -5.49
N ASP A 35 -26.60 9.92 -4.43
CA ASP A 35 -27.76 10.32 -3.62
C ASP A 35 -27.48 10.10 -2.12
N THR A 36 -27.26 11.19 -1.38
CA THR A 36 -27.04 11.15 0.08
C THR A 36 -28.31 10.88 0.89
N THR A 37 -29.47 10.89 0.24
CA THR A 37 -30.79 10.63 0.83
C THR A 37 -31.31 9.21 0.54
N SER A 38 -30.57 8.43 -0.25
CA SER A 38 -30.93 7.06 -0.61
C SER A 38 -31.17 6.18 0.62
N THR A 39 -32.14 5.25 0.49
CA THR A 39 -32.39 4.20 1.48
C THR A 39 -31.43 3.02 1.35
N ASP A 40 -30.71 2.91 0.23
CA ASP A 40 -29.61 1.96 0.07
C ASP A 40 -28.39 2.48 0.87
N PRO A 41 -27.94 1.76 1.91
CA PRO A 41 -26.82 2.19 2.74
C PRO A 41 -25.50 2.33 1.95
N VAL A 42 -25.29 1.52 0.92
CA VAL A 42 -24.09 1.57 0.08
C VAL A 42 -24.11 2.85 -0.75
N LEU A 43 -25.17 3.07 -1.54
CA LEU A 43 -25.31 4.29 -2.36
C LEU A 43 -25.22 5.55 -1.49
N LYS A 44 -25.87 5.54 -0.33
CA LYS A 44 -25.81 6.65 0.62
C LYS A 44 -24.39 6.94 1.07
N TYR A 45 -23.62 5.91 1.45
CA TYR A 45 -22.26 6.07 1.92
C TYR A 45 -21.32 6.56 0.82
N ILE A 46 -21.33 5.94 -0.38
CA ILE A 46 -20.45 6.38 -1.49
C ILE A 46 -20.75 7.82 -1.90
N SER A 47 -22.02 8.24 -1.81
CA SER A 47 -22.43 9.62 -2.09
C SER A 47 -21.91 10.59 -1.05
N GLN A 48 -22.04 10.26 0.24
CA GLN A 48 -21.49 11.06 1.33
C GLN A 48 -19.97 11.18 1.22
N TYR A 49 -19.30 10.08 0.89
CA TYR A 49 -17.86 10.06 0.66
C TYR A 49 -17.46 11.00 -0.48
N TYR A 50 -18.15 10.92 -1.62
CA TYR A 50 -17.92 11.80 -2.76
C TYR A 50 -18.10 13.28 -2.41
N TYR A 51 -19.24 13.66 -1.83
CA TYR A 51 -19.50 15.08 -1.50
C TYR A 51 -18.59 15.62 -0.39
N LYS A 52 -18.12 14.76 0.52
CA LYS A 52 -17.24 15.17 1.63
C LYS A 52 -15.78 15.32 1.21
N PHE A 53 -15.30 14.47 0.31
CA PHE A 53 -13.87 14.37 -0.01
C PHE A 53 -13.54 14.73 -1.46
N GLY A 54 -14.52 14.84 -2.35
CA GLY A 54 -14.30 15.04 -3.78
C GLY A 54 -13.63 13.84 -4.46
N LYS A 55 -13.79 12.63 -3.89
CA LYS A 55 -13.11 11.39 -4.30
C LYS A 55 -14.13 10.28 -4.55
N LEU A 56 -13.81 9.37 -5.45
CA LEU A 56 -14.69 8.25 -5.80
C LEU A 56 -14.45 7.07 -4.86
N LEU A 57 -15.54 6.43 -4.45
CA LEU A 57 -15.53 5.08 -3.88
C LEU A 57 -16.37 4.20 -4.79
N ILE A 58 -15.72 3.28 -5.48
CA ILE A 58 -16.26 2.49 -6.58
C ILE A 58 -16.49 1.07 -6.09
N VAL A 59 -17.74 0.62 -6.14
CA VAL A 59 -18.17 -0.71 -5.65
C VAL A 59 -18.58 -1.67 -6.77
N ASP A 60 -18.65 -1.15 -7.98
CA ASP A 60 -19.02 -1.79 -9.24
C ASP A 60 -18.06 -1.30 -10.33
N PRO A 61 -16.76 -1.63 -10.24
CA PRO A 61 -15.79 -1.18 -11.23
C PRO A 61 -16.07 -1.81 -12.60
N ASP A 62 -15.93 -0.99 -13.63
CA ASP A 62 -15.78 -1.39 -15.00
C ASP A 62 -14.39 -1.00 -15.53
N THR A 63 -14.12 -1.39 -16.77
CA THR A 63 -12.83 -1.13 -17.43
C THR A 63 -12.49 0.37 -17.49
N ALA A 64 -13.47 1.26 -17.62
CA ALA A 64 -13.25 2.70 -17.74
C ALA A 64 -12.80 3.34 -16.42
N ASP A 65 -13.11 2.73 -15.27
CA ASP A 65 -12.72 3.24 -13.96
C ASP A 65 -11.21 3.13 -13.68
N TYR A 66 -10.54 2.14 -14.29
CA TYR A 66 -9.13 1.84 -14.00
C TYR A 66 -8.21 1.84 -15.23
N ILE A 67 -8.76 1.85 -16.46
CA ILE A 67 -7.96 2.00 -17.69
C ILE A 67 -8.12 3.42 -18.24
N PHE A 68 -7.15 4.28 -17.93
CA PHE A 68 -7.19 5.70 -18.30
C PHE A 68 -6.74 5.99 -19.75
N ASN A 69 -5.92 5.13 -20.36
CA ASN A 69 -5.34 5.34 -21.70
C ASN A 69 -5.12 4.00 -22.44
N PHE A 70 -5.63 3.87 -23.67
CA PHE A 70 -5.38 2.72 -24.56
C PHE A 70 -3.89 2.49 -24.87
N GLN A 71 -3.04 3.51 -24.76
CA GLN A 71 -1.58 3.47 -25.01
C GLN A 71 -0.74 3.16 -23.77
N SER A 72 -1.30 3.28 -22.56
CA SER A 72 -0.61 2.99 -21.29
C SER A 72 -1.62 2.34 -20.37
N LYS A 73 -1.84 1.05 -20.56
CA LYS A 73 -2.64 0.25 -19.63
C LYS A 73 -1.80 0.08 -18.38
N TYR A 74 -2.34 0.41 -17.21
CA TYR A 74 -1.81 -0.15 -15.98
C TYR A 74 -1.84 -1.67 -16.12
N ASP A 75 -0.77 -2.33 -15.69
CA ASP A 75 -0.64 -3.78 -15.77
C ASP A 75 -1.51 -4.46 -14.71
N VAL A 76 -2.82 -4.33 -14.88
CA VAL A 76 -3.81 -4.80 -13.93
C VAL A 76 -5.12 -5.21 -14.59
N HIS A 77 -5.67 -6.31 -14.10
CA HIS A 77 -7.01 -6.76 -14.41
C HIS A 77 -7.85 -6.77 -13.12
N ILE A 78 -9.03 -6.16 -13.18
CA ILE A 78 -9.96 -6.04 -12.05
C ILE A 78 -11.29 -6.68 -12.43
N VAL A 79 -11.80 -7.54 -11.55
CA VAL A 79 -13.16 -8.10 -11.64
C VAL A 79 -14.04 -7.44 -10.59
N PRO A 80 -15.23 -6.94 -10.94
CA PRO A 80 -16.14 -6.34 -9.97
C PRO A 80 -16.62 -7.36 -8.92
N PRO A 81 -16.83 -6.93 -7.66
CA PRO A 81 -17.42 -7.76 -6.62
C PRO A 81 -18.85 -8.16 -6.98
N LYS A 82 -19.33 -9.23 -6.35
CA LYS A 82 -20.70 -9.71 -6.55
C LYS A 82 -21.69 -8.63 -6.14
N GLN A 83 -22.58 -8.25 -7.05
CA GLN A 83 -23.59 -7.20 -6.83
C GLN A 83 -24.86 -7.73 -6.14
N GLU A 84 -24.97 -9.04 -5.93
CA GLU A 84 -26.15 -9.69 -5.37
C GLU A 84 -26.09 -9.78 -3.83
N GLY A 85 -27.28 -9.75 -3.20
CA GLY A 85 -27.41 -9.90 -1.76
C GLY A 85 -26.76 -8.75 -0.98
N ASN A 86 -26.16 -9.07 0.17
CA ASN A 86 -25.47 -8.09 1.01
C ASN A 86 -23.95 -8.06 0.81
N HIS A 87 -23.43 -8.63 -0.29
CA HIS A 87 -21.99 -8.78 -0.50
C HIS A 87 -21.27 -7.43 -0.56
N ILE A 88 -21.82 -6.45 -1.30
CA ILE A 88 -21.26 -5.10 -1.37
C ILE A 88 -21.30 -4.37 -0.02
N GLU A 89 -22.40 -4.50 0.71
CA GLU A 89 -22.52 -3.92 2.05
C GLU A 89 -21.47 -4.52 3.00
N ARG A 90 -21.31 -5.85 3.02
CA ARG A 90 -20.27 -6.53 3.82
C ARG A 90 -18.87 -6.10 3.42
N GLY A 91 -18.59 -5.99 2.11
CA GLY A 91 -17.30 -5.54 1.61
C GLY A 91 -17.00 -4.09 1.96
N LEU A 92 -17.99 -3.22 1.92
CA LEU A 92 -17.86 -1.83 2.32
C LEU A 92 -17.59 -1.71 3.82
N GLU A 93 -18.31 -2.47 4.65
CA GLU A 93 -18.02 -2.50 6.09
C GLU A 93 -16.62 -3.04 6.38
N LEU A 94 -16.16 -4.08 5.69
CA LEU A 94 -14.80 -4.57 5.81
C LEU A 94 -13.78 -3.48 5.43
N LEU A 95 -13.95 -2.83 4.28
CA LEU A 95 -13.06 -1.75 3.85
C LEU A 95 -13.03 -0.59 4.86
N LYS A 96 -14.18 -0.26 5.44
CA LYS A 96 -14.27 0.75 6.51
C LYS A 96 -13.49 0.32 7.74
N GLU A 97 -13.71 -0.89 8.24
CA GLU A 97 -13.08 -1.40 9.46
C GLU A 97 -11.57 -1.56 9.31
N LEU A 98 -11.10 -2.12 8.19
CA LEU A 98 -9.69 -2.46 7.99
C LEU A 98 -8.83 -1.30 7.50
N PHE A 99 -9.45 -0.27 6.93
CA PHE A 99 -8.72 0.82 6.28
C PHE A 99 -9.34 2.21 6.57
N LEU A 100 -10.56 2.50 6.08
CA LEU A 100 -11.05 3.90 6.06
C LEU A 100 -11.19 4.52 7.46
N ASN A 101 -11.60 3.75 8.45
CA ASN A 101 -11.80 4.25 9.82
C ASN A 101 -10.48 4.60 10.52
N GLY A 102 -9.35 4.08 10.04
CA GLY A 102 -8.04 4.34 10.61
C GLY A 102 -7.47 5.72 10.31
N TYR A 103 -8.09 6.47 9.38
CA TYR A 103 -7.60 7.76 8.90
C TYR A 103 -8.54 8.92 9.25
N SER A 104 -7.97 10.09 9.54
CA SER A 104 -8.75 11.32 9.70
C SER A 104 -9.36 11.79 8.38
N ASP A 105 -10.32 12.72 8.46
CA ASP A 105 -10.92 13.34 7.26
C ASP A 105 -9.87 14.11 6.45
N GLN A 106 -8.92 14.77 7.11
CA GLN A 106 -7.84 15.51 6.46
C GLN A 106 -6.97 14.56 5.62
N VAL A 107 -6.56 13.42 6.19
CA VAL A 107 -5.78 12.41 5.48
C VAL A 107 -6.53 11.88 4.25
N LYS A 108 -7.84 11.61 4.42
CA LYS A 108 -8.70 11.19 3.31
C LYS A 108 -8.78 12.25 2.21
N GLN A 109 -8.72 13.54 2.53
CA GLN A 109 -8.74 14.62 1.53
C GLN A 109 -7.39 14.81 0.83
N GLU A 110 -6.29 14.72 1.57
CA GLU A 110 -4.96 15.09 1.06
C GLU A 110 -4.22 13.92 0.42
N LEU A 111 -4.21 12.74 1.07
CA LEU A 111 -3.35 11.63 0.67
C LEU A 111 -4.04 10.59 -0.21
N PHE A 112 -5.32 10.32 0.03
CA PHE A 112 -6.02 9.27 -0.72
C PHE A 112 -5.98 9.57 -2.24
N PRO A 113 -5.93 8.52 -3.09
CA PRO A 113 -6.05 8.70 -4.54
C PRO A 113 -7.41 9.30 -4.92
N TYR A 114 -7.56 9.63 -6.21
CA TYR A 114 -8.85 10.13 -6.73
C TYR A 114 -9.97 9.09 -6.57
N ALA A 115 -9.67 7.80 -6.75
CA ALA A 115 -10.63 6.71 -6.60
C ALA A 115 -10.12 5.60 -5.67
N LEU A 116 -11.01 5.05 -4.85
CA LEU A 116 -10.85 3.75 -4.21
C LEU A 116 -11.78 2.76 -4.89
N ILE A 117 -11.29 1.56 -5.20
CA ILE A 117 -12.03 0.54 -5.94
C ILE A 117 -12.14 -0.72 -5.09
N MET A 118 -13.35 -1.26 -4.96
CA MET A 118 -13.59 -2.59 -4.43
C MET A 118 -13.64 -3.59 -5.59
N ALA A 119 -12.95 -4.74 -5.44
CA ALA A 119 -12.81 -5.76 -6.47
C ALA A 119 -12.99 -7.17 -5.91
N ASP A 120 -13.57 -8.07 -6.70
CA ASP A 120 -13.57 -9.52 -6.40
C ASP A 120 -12.20 -10.15 -6.66
N THR A 121 -11.52 -9.66 -7.70
CA THR A 121 -10.22 -10.13 -8.15
C THR A 121 -9.37 -8.95 -8.58
N ILE A 122 -8.11 -8.95 -8.18
CA ILE A 122 -7.09 -8.01 -8.63
C ILE A 122 -5.89 -8.82 -9.07
N GLU A 123 -5.58 -8.77 -10.36
CA GLU A 123 -4.43 -9.43 -10.96
C GLU A 123 -3.46 -8.36 -11.44
N ASN A 124 -2.22 -8.40 -10.94
CA ASN A 124 -1.12 -7.60 -11.47
C ASN A 124 -0.52 -8.34 -12.67
N THR A 125 -0.89 -7.92 -13.88
CA THR A 125 -0.55 -8.61 -15.12
C THR A 125 0.93 -8.46 -15.51
N PHE A 126 1.65 -7.53 -14.89
CA PHE A 126 3.10 -7.39 -15.11
C PHE A 126 3.88 -8.49 -14.39
N LYS A 127 3.43 -8.86 -13.19
CA LYS A 127 4.06 -9.86 -12.34
C LYS A 127 3.39 -11.23 -12.40
N ASP A 128 2.23 -11.35 -13.06
CA ASP A 128 1.41 -12.56 -13.11
C ASP A 128 1.02 -13.03 -11.68
N GLU A 129 0.59 -12.07 -10.84
CA GLU A 129 0.25 -12.31 -9.43
C GLU A 129 -1.14 -11.77 -9.06
N TYR A 130 -1.87 -12.51 -8.24
CA TYR A 130 -3.09 -12.01 -7.57
C TYR A 130 -2.73 -11.29 -6.29
N VAL A 131 -3.28 -10.10 -6.07
CA VAL A 131 -2.95 -9.23 -4.93
C VAL A 131 -4.17 -8.84 -4.13
N ASN A 132 -4.00 -8.57 -2.84
CA ASN A 132 -5.09 -8.08 -1.99
C ASN A 132 -5.32 -6.56 -2.13
N ILE A 133 -4.33 -5.85 -2.65
CA ILE A 133 -4.35 -4.41 -2.87
C ILE A 133 -3.47 -4.06 -4.07
N TYR A 134 -3.90 -3.10 -4.89
CA TYR A 134 -3.12 -2.58 -6.00
C TYR A 134 -3.15 -1.05 -5.99
N THR A 135 -2.00 -0.43 -6.19
CA THR A 135 -1.84 1.03 -6.21
C THR A 135 -1.50 1.49 -7.63
N ALA A 136 -2.17 2.54 -8.07
CA ALA A 136 -1.90 3.25 -9.31
C ALA A 136 -1.91 4.76 -9.04
N ASP A 137 -1.48 5.58 -9.99
CA ASP A 137 -1.34 7.03 -9.77
C ASP A 137 -2.64 7.68 -9.29
N ARG A 138 -3.79 7.19 -9.79
CA ARG A 138 -5.11 7.79 -9.56
C ARG A 138 -6.08 6.95 -8.75
N TYR A 139 -5.76 5.68 -8.49
CA TYR A 139 -6.64 4.82 -7.72
C TYR A 139 -5.89 3.80 -6.88
N ILE A 140 -6.59 3.27 -5.88
CA ILE A 140 -6.18 2.08 -5.15
C ILE A 140 -7.33 1.08 -5.19
N ALA A 141 -7.04 -0.15 -5.55
CA ALA A 141 -8.01 -1.25 -5.57
C ALA A 141 -7.81 -2.17 -4.37
N PHE A 142 -8.90 -2.60 -3.74
CA PHE A 142 -8.94 -3.49 -2.58
C PHE A 142 -9.73 -4.75 -2.90
N LEU A 143 -9.16 -5.90 -2.56
CA LEU A 143 -9.79 -7.20 -2.75
C LEU A 143 -10.86 -7.44 -1.66
N VAL A 144 -12.09 -7.74 -2.06
CA VAL A 144 -13.25 -7.91 -1.16
C VAL A 144 -14.14 -9.10 -1.54
N ASN A 145 -13.55 -10.19 -2.03
CA ASN A 145 -14.30 -11.42 -2.35
C ASN A 145 -14.72 -12.22 -1.10
N ASP A 146 -15.50 -13.29 -1.30
CA ASP A 146 -16.02 -14.12 -0.20
C ASP A 146 -14.91 -14.66 0.72
N GLN A 147 -13.75 -15.03 0.18
CA GLN A 147 -12.61 -15.50 0.98
C GLN A 147 -12.09 -14.40 1.91
N ILE A 148 -12.00 -13.16 1.43
CA ILE A 148 -11.59 -12.01 2.23
C ILE A 148 -12.64 -11.67 3.29
N LEU A 149 -13.93 -11.70 2.92
CA LEU A 149 -15.04 -11.40 3.82
C LEU A 149 -15.18 -12.42 4.96
N ASP A 150 -14.78 -13.67 4.72
CA ASP A 150 -14.90 -14.78 5.67
C ASP A 150 -13.59 -15.05 6.44
N ARG A 151 -12.58 -14.15 6.35
CA ARG A 151 -11.34 -14.27 7.12
C ARG A 151 -11.60 -14.25 8.63
N THR A 152 -10.75 -14.99 9.35
CA THR A 152 -10.67 -14.91 10.81
C THR A 152 -10.25 -13.52 11.27
N GLU A 153 -10.52 -13.18 12.53
CA GLU A 153 -10.13 -11.89 13.11
C GLU A 153 -8.62 -11.63 13.00
N LYS A 154 -7.79 -12.66 13.23
CA LYS A 154 -6.34 -12.58 13.00
C LYS A 154 -6.01 -12.33 11.52
N GLY A 155 -6.69 -13.02 10.60
CA GLY A 155 -6.50 -12.82 9.16
C GLY A 155 -6.92 -11.44 8.67
N LYS A 156 -7.91 -10.80 9.31
CA LYS A 156 -8.31 -9.41 9.05
C LYS A 156 -7.27 -8.41 9.56
N GLU A 157 -6.69 -8.66 10.72
CA GLU A 157 -5.57 -7.86 11.24
C GLU A 157 -4.35 -7.92 10.30
N GLU A 158 -3.98 -9.12 9.83
CA GLU A 158 -2.91 -9.30 8.83
C GLU A 158 -3.22 -8.55 7.52
N LEU A 159 -4.44 -8.66 7.01
CA LEU A 159 -4.88 -7.95 5.79
C LEU A 159 -4.87 -6.42 5.97
N SER A 160 -5.34 -5.92 7.11
CA SER A 160 -5.30 -4.49 7.43
C SER A 160 -3.87 -3.97 7.45
N ARG A 161 -2.92 -4.73 8.01
CA ARG A 161 -1.49 -4.35 8.01
C ARG A 161 -0.94 -4.27 6.59
N GLU A 162 -1.25 -5.26 5.75
CA GLU A 162 -0.83 -5.27 4.34
C GLU A 162 -1.37 -4.06 3.57
N TRP A 163 -2.67 -3.76 3.72
CA TRP A 163 -3.31 -2.62 3.07
C TRP A 163 -2.72 -1.29 3.53
N ASN A 164 -2.57 -1.09 4.83
CA ASN A 164 -2.07 0.15 5.40
C ASN A 164 -0.57 0.37 5.07
N ASN A 165 0.25 -0.68 5.09
CA ASN A 165 1.65 -0.59 4.67
C ASN A 165 1.77 -0.23 3.18
N THR A 166 0.97 -0.88 2.33
CA THR A 166 0.96 -0.59 0.89
C THR A 166 0.48 0.84 0.59
N PHE A 167 -0.54 1.32 1.30
CA PHE A 167 -1.01 2.70 1.18
C PHE A 167 0.01 3.72 1.65
N LEU A 168 0.73 3.44 2.74
CA LEU A 168 1.76 4.34 3.24
C LEU A 168 2.92 4.44 2.24
N ASN A 169 3.38 3.31 1.68
CA ASN A 169 4.37 3.31 0.61
C ASN A 169 3.91 4.14 -0.60
N TYR A 170 2.67 3.93 -1.06
CA TYR A 170 2.06 4.76 -2.11
C TYR A 170 2.10 6.26 -1.76
N SER A 171 1.76 6.62 -0.53
CA SER A 171 1.74 8.02 -0.09
C SER A 171 3.13 8.63 -0.05
N MET A 172 4.11 7.89 0.50
CA MET A 172 5.52 8.31 0.56
C MET A 172 6.10 8.50 -0.84
N ASP A 173 5.90 7.55 -1.74
CA ASP A 173 6.40 7.63 -3.12
C ASP A 173 5.78 8.81 -3.88
N LYS A 174 4.47 9.01 -3.73
CA LYS A 174 3.72 10.07 -4.41
C LYS A 174 4.19 11.47 -4.03
N VAL A 175 4.56 11.69 -2.77
CA VAL A 175 5.04 12.99 -2.30
C VAL A 175 6.57 13.10 -2.31
N GLY A 176 7.28 12.04 -2.73
CA GLY A 176 8.74 11.98 -2.70
C GLY A 176 9.30 12.13 -1.30
N TRP A 177 8.62 11.54 -0.32
CA TRP A 177 8.97 11.69 1.10
C TRP A 177 10.31 11.05 1.41
N VAL A 178 11.05 11.71 2.29
CA VAL A 178 12.31 11.20 2.85
C VAL A 178 12.20 11.33 4.36
N VAL A 179 12.39 10.23 5.06
CA VAL A 179 12.41 10.22 6.53
C VAL A 179 13.53 11.13 7.07
N PRO A 180 13.33 11.85 8.19
CA PRO A 180 14.37 12.70 8.76
C PRO A 180 15.66 11.93 9.04
N GLU A 181 16.81 12.58 8.83
CA GLU A 181 18.13 11.93 8.96
C GLU A 181 18.37 11.41 10.39
N GLU A 182 17.80 12.08 11.39
CA GLU A 182 17.86 11.71 12.81
C GLU A 182 17.19 10.37 13.13
N PHE A 183 16.37 9.86 12.22
CA PHE A 183 15.78 8.53 12.33
C PHE A 183 16.85 7.42 12.25
N TYR A 184 17.86 7.61 11.41
CA TYR A 184 18.86 6.59 11.15
C TYR A 184 19.92 6.54 12.26
N LEU A 185 20.21 5.33 12.75
CA LEU A 185 21.24 5.12 13.77
C LEU A 185 22.65 5.34 13.25
N TYR A 186 22.86 5.06 11.97
CA TYR A 186 24.16 4.99 11.32
C TYR A 186 24.13 5.67 9.94
N SER A 187 25.31 6.03 9.44
CA SER A 187 25.48 6.40 8.03
C SER A 187 25.21 5.21 7.10
N GLU A 188 24.92 5.49 5.82
CA GLU A 188 24.71 4.45 4.81
C GLU A 188 25.85 3.43 4.76
N THR A 189 27.10 3.89 4.84
CA THR A 189 28.28 3.03 4.83
C THR A 189 28.41 2.17 6.08
N GLU A 190 28.03 2.71 7.25
CA GLU A 190 28.13 2.01 8.52
C GLU A 190 27.08 0.90 8.64
N TYR A 191 25.89 1.07 8.05
CA TYR A 191 24.87 0.01 8.02
C TYR A 191 25.37 -1.26 7.34
N GLY A 192 26.29 -1.16 6.36
CA GLY A 192 26.89 -2.32 5.69
C GLY A 192 27.89 -3.10 6.54
N ASN A 193 28.40 -2.53 7.63
CA ASN A 193 29.42 -3.17 8.45
C ASN A 193 28.82 -4.24 9.35
N LYS A 194 29.43 -5.44 9.35
CA LYS A 194 28.90 -6.64 10.04
C LYS A 194 28.65 -6.39 11.53
N GLU A 195 29.49 -5.64 12.22
CA GLU A 195 29.32 -5.32 13.65
C GLU A 195 28.05 -4.54 13.99
N ASN A 196 27.44 -3.87 13.01
CA ASN A 196 26.24 -3.06 13.18
C ASN A 196 24.96 -3.85 12.91
N TRP A 197 25.01 -4.85 12.03
CA TRP A 197 23.85 -5.67 11.66
C TRP A 197 23.86 -7.11 12.19
N TRP A 198 24.95 -7.55 12.81
CA TRP A 198 25.07 -8.89 13.39
C TRP A 198 25.32 -8.84 14.91
N ILE A 199 24.44 -9.49 15.68
CA ILE A 199 24.50 -9.58 17.14
C ILE A 199 24.69 -11.05 17.54
N PRO A 200 25.95 -11.55 17.59
CA PRO A 200 26.23 -12.93 17.98
C PRO A 200 25.96 -13.18 19.47
N ILE A 201 25.49 -14.38 19.81
CA ILE A 201 25.25 -14.82 21.18
C ILE A 201 26.13 -16.02 21.47
N GLU A 202 27.10 -15.81 22.37
CA GLU A 202 28.06 -16.83 22.73
C GLU A 202 27.37 -18.06 23.36
N GLY A 203 27.71 -19.25 22.86
CA GLY A 203 27.16 -20.51 23.35
C GLY A 203 25.73 -20.82 22.91
N ALA A 204 25.06 -19.93 22.17
CA ALA A 204 23.72 -20.17 21.66
C ALA A 204 23.71 -21.19 20.52
N THR A 205 22.59 -21.88 20.39
CA THR A 205 22.31 -22.91 19.39
C THR A 205 21.04 -22.60 18.60
N GLU A 206 20.74 -23.44 17.63
CA GLU A 206 19.51 -23.36 16.81
C GLU A 206 18.22 -23.37 17.64
N LYS A 207 18.22 -24.09 18.77
CA LYS A 207 17.03 -24.25 19.62
C LYS A 207 16.83 -23.11 20.60
N ASP A 208 17.84 -22.25 20.75
CA ASP A 208 17.77 -21.09 21.61
C ASP A 208 17.11 -19.92 20.88
N THR A 209 16.68 -18.93 21.62
CA THR A 209 16.35 -17.60 21.11
C THR A 209 16.66 -16.65 22.25
N ALA A 210 17.63 -15.75 22.04
CA ALA A 210 18.01 -14.80 23.06
C ALA A 210 16.88 -13.79 23.33
N ASP A 211 16.98 -13.03 24.42
CA ASP A 211 16.01 -11.97 24.70
C ASP A 211 16.06 -10.89 23.61
N ILE A 212 14.91 -10.56 23.02
CA ILE A 212 14.78 -9.51 22.00
C ILE A 212 15.22 -8.12 22.51
N ASN A 213 15.27 -7.91 23.83
CA ASN A 213 15.79 -6.67 24.42
C ASN A 213 17.17 -6.31 23.89
N ILE A 214 18.05 -7.28 23.60
CA ILE A 214 19.39 -6.99 23.05
C ILE A 214 19.35 -6.32 21.67
N VAL A 215 18.28 -6.57 20.90
CA VAL A 215 18.03 -5.94 19.60
C VAL A 215 17.53 -4.50 19.81
N TRP A 216 16.60 -4.32 20.75
CA TRP A 216 16.07 -3.00 21.10
C TRP A 216 17.13 -2.08 21.76
N GLU A 217 18.01 -2.63 22.60
CA GLU A 217 19.17 -1.92 23.17
C GLU A 217 20.11 -1.38 22.09
N ARG A 218 20.22 -2.11 20.96
CA ARG A 218 20.99 -1.68 19.78
C ARG A 218 20.25 -0.66 18.92
N GLY A 219 18.97 -0.38 19.20
CA GLY A 219 18.13 0.58 18.48
C GLY A 219 17.39 -0.01 17.29
N TYR A 220 17.45 -1.32 17.08
CA TYR A 220 16.73 -1.99 16.01
C TYR A 220 15.37 -2.46 16.52
N PRO A 221 14.30 -2.41 15.69
CA PRO A 221 12.95 -2.71 16.16
C PRO A 221 12.66 -4.22 16.11
N THR A 222 13.32 -4.95 15.22
CA THR A 222 13.18 -6.39 14.98
C THR A 222 14.53 -7.02 14.71
N GLY A 223 14.69 -8.32 15.00
CA GLY A 223 15.87 -9.10 14.65
C GLY A 223 15.48 -10.52 14.22
N ASN A 224 16.16 -11.04 13.21
CA ASN A 224 15.99 -12.41 12.72
C ASN A 224 16.99 -13.33 13.43
N TRP A 225 16.50 -14.30 14.19
CA TRP A 225 17.36 -15.31 14.81
C TRP A 225 17.92 -16.24 13.74
N THR A 226 19.23 -16.24 13.58
CA THR A 226 19.90 -16.98 12.51
C THR A 226 21.34 -17.32 12.92
N TYR A 227 22.11 -17.89 12.01
CA TYR A 227 23.51 -18.16 12.23
C TYR A 227 24.37 -17.65 11.07
N TYR A 228 25.61 -17.31 11.41
CA TYR A 228 26.69 -17.17 10.46
C TYR A 228 27.83 -18.08 10.84
N TYR A 229 28.67 -18.41 9.88
CA TYR A 229 29.92 -19.09 10.18
C TYR A 229 30.92 -18.12 10.81
N ASP A 230 31.74 -18.66 11.70
CA ASP A 230 32.97 -17.99 12.15
C ASP A 230 33.95 -17.81 10.99
N ASP A 231 35.04 -17.07 11.23
CA ASP A 231 36.03 -16.77 10.19
C ASP A 231 36.74 -18.03 9.65
N THR A 232 36.65 -19.15 10.37
CA THR A 232 37.22 -20.44 9.94
C THR A 232 36.26 -21.27 9.09
N TRP A 233 35.00 -20.82 8.94
CA TRP A 233 33.93 -21.55 8.26
C TRP A 233 33.58 -22.91 8.87
N THR A 234 33.97 -23.16 10.12
CA THR A 234 33.77 -24.47 10.76
C THR A 234 32.68 -24.46 11.81
N ASN A 235 32.51 -23.35 12.53
CA ASN A 235 31.53 -23.25 13.62
C ASN A 235 30.40 -22.32 13.24
N LYS A 236 29.17 -22.72 13.58
CA LYS A 236 28.00 -21.85 13.50
C LYS A 236 27.95 -20.99 14.75
N ILE A 237 27.87 -19.68 14.55
CA ILE A 237 27.62 -18.70 15.60
C ILE A 237 26.17 -18.25 15.44
N TRP A 238 25.35 -18.51 16.46
CA TRP A 238 23.94 -18.11 16.49
C TRP A 238 23.77 -16.72 17.08
N GLY A 239 22.72 -16.02 16.66
CA GLY A 239 22.48 -14.64 17.06
C GLY A 239 21.38 -13.97 16.25
N TYR A 240 21.25 -12.66 16.40
CA TYR A 240 20.30 -11.85 15.63
C TYR A 240 20.97 -11.15 14.45
N ALA A 241 20.42 -11.34 13.26
CA ALA A 241 20.64 -10.47 12.12
C ALA A 241 19.58 -9.36 12.10
N VAL A 242 20.00 -8.12 12.02
CA VAL A 242 19.14 -6.93 11.90
C VAL A 242 19.39 -6.24 10.56
N SER A 243 18.66 -5.17 10.27
CA SER A 243 18.77 -4.48 8.97
C SER A 243 20.17 -3.93 8.72
N SER A 244 20.74 -4.26 7.55
CA SER A 244 22.06 -3.84 7.09
C SER A 244 22.03 -2.67 6.09
N SER A 245 20.90 -1.97 5.98
CA SER A 245 20.72 -0.80 5.12
C SER A 245 19.70 0.16 5.72
N ARG A 246 19.71 1.43 5.27
CA ARG A 246 18.72 2.43 5.66
C ARG A 246 17.30 2.06 5.23
N THR A 247 17.14 1.61 3.99
CA THR A 247 15.84 1.15 3.47
C THR A 247 15.30 0.00 4.32
N GLY A 248 16.12 -1.02 4.58
CA GLY A 248 15.72 -2.15 5.42
C GLY A 248 15.45 -1.74 6.87
N TYR A 249 16.14 -0.70 7.39
CA TYR A 249 15.88 -0.20 8.74
C TYR A 249 14.49 0.45 8.83
N LEU A 250 14.14 1.30 7.85
CA LEU A 250 12.81 1.93 7.77
C LEU A 250 11.70 0.88 7.59
N GLU A 251 11.88 -0.08 6.68
CA GLU A 251 10.94 -1.18 6.47
C GLU A 251 10.67 -1.97 7.76
N LYS A 252 11.73 -2.31 8.52
CA LYS A 252 11.58 -3.01 9.80
C LYS A 252 10.93 -2.16 10.88
N PHE A 253 11.05 -0.84 10.83
CA PHE A 253 10.29 0.03 11.72
C PHE A 253 8.80 0.01 11.38
N PHE A 254 8.41 0.13 10.11
CA PHE A 254 7.00 -0.01 9.74
C PHE A 254 6.45 -1.40 10.09
N GLU A 255 7.22 -2.45 9.82
CA GLU A 255 6.88 -3.80 10.25
C GLU A 255 6.68 -3.85 11.77
N PHE A 256 7.52 -3.20 12.57
CA PHE A 256 7.35 -3.18 14.03
C PHE A 256 6.11 -2.41 14.47
N LEU A 257 5.87 -1.23 13.92
CA LEU A 257 4.72 -0.36 14.25
C LEU A 257 3.37 -1.01 13.92
N PHE A 258 3.28 -1.70 12.77
CA PHE A 258 2.07 -2.39 12.34
C PHE A 258 2.00 -3.83 12.85
N THR A 259 3.16 -4.41 13.14
CA THR A 259 3.52 -5.71 13.68
C THR A 259 3.05 -6.09 15.07
N THR A 260 3.36 -5.15 15.95
CA THR A 260 3.69 -5.47 17.33
C THR A 260 2.59 -4.93 18.23
N PRO A 261 2.15 -5.68 19.25
CA PRO A 261 1.19 -5.16 20.22
C PRO A 261 1.65 -3.82 20.78
N GLN A 262 0.74 -2.84 20.85
CA GLN A 262 1.09 -1.49 21.30
C GLN A 262 1.72 -1.49 22.70
N GLU A 263 1.31 -2.40 23.59
CA GLU A 263 1.91 -2.54 24.92
C GLU A 263 3.39 -2.95 24.84
N THR A 264 3.73 -3.84 23.91
CA THR A 264 5.12 -4.26 23.66
C THR A 264 5.93 -3.12 23.06
N ILE A 265 5.37 -2.36 22.10
CA ILE A 265 6.01 -1.16 21.55
C ILE A 265 6.28 -0.16 22.68
N ASN A 266 5.27 0.17 23.47
CA ASN A 266 5.35 1.11 24.58
C ASN A 266 6.43 0.70 25.60
N LYS A 267 6.50 -0.58 25.94
CA LYS A 267 7.53 -1.11 26.82
C LYS A 267 8.92 -0.97 26.19
N ALA A 268 9.08 -1.39 24.94
CA ALA A 268 10.35 -1.34 24.25
C ALA A 268 10.90 0.10 24.15
N VAL A 269 10.07 1.08 23.81
CA VAL A 269 10.50 2.49 23.73
C VAL A 269 10.68 3.13 25.12
N ALA A 270 9.99 2.67 26.16
CA ALA A 270 10.23 3.15 27.51
C ALA A 270 11.59 2.70 28.04
N ASP A 271 11.95 1.43 27.79
CA ASP A 271 13.12 0.78 28.38
C ASP A 271 14.40 1.00 27.55
N HIS A 272 14.29 1.24 26.24
CA HIS A 272 15.45 1.27 25.32
C HIS A 272 15.62 2.61 24.60
N GLU A 273 16.57 3.44 25.08
CA GLU A 273 16.76 4.82 24.60
C GLU A 273 17.03 4.94 23.09
N LYS A 274 17.87 4.05 22.52
CA LYS A 274 18.20 4.12 21.08
C LYS A 274 16.97 3.84 20.21
N LEU A 275 16.20 2.82 20.57
CA LEU A 275 14.97 2.48 19.87
C LEU A 275 13.95 3.62 19.99
N ARG A 276 13.81 4.20 21.19
CA ARG A 276 12.92 5.34 21.44
C ARG A 276 13.23 6.52 20.53
N LYS A 277 14.51 6.89 20.38
CA LYS A 277 14.90 8.04 19.54
C LYS A 277 14.41 7.88 18.09
N ALA A 278 14.70 6.73 17.47
CA ALA A 278 14.25 6.46 16.10
C ALA A 278 12.72 6.36 16.01
N HIS A 279 12.08 5.69 16.98
CA HIS A 279 10.62 5.62 17.06
C HIS A 279 9.97 7.01 17.12
N ASP A 280 10.43 7.89 18.02
CA ASP A 280 9.82 9.19 18.24
C ASP A 280 9.99 10.11 17.03
N VAL A 281 11.14 10.05 16.34
CA VAL A 281 11.35 10.76 15.08
C VAL A 281 10.36 10.29 14.01
N LEU A 282 10.21 8.97 13.84
CA LEU A 282 9.30 8.42 12.83
C LEU A 282 7.83 8.72 13.17
N ASP A 283 7.41 8.55 14.43
CA ASP A 283 6.05 8.84 14.88
C ASP A 283 5.71 10.32 14.68
N GLN A 284 6.64 11.22 14.96
CA GLN A 284 6.44 12.65 14.75
C GLN A 284 6.37 12.99 13.25
N ALA A 285 7.26 12.42 12.43
CA ALA A 285 7.25 12.65 10.99
C ALA A 285 5.95 12.15 10.33
N LEU A 286 5.42 10.99 10.74
CA LEU A 286 4.12 10.50 10.27
C LEU A 286 2.97 11.47 10.60
N LYS A 287 3.01 12.10 11.77
CA LYS A 287 2.00 13.08 12.19
C LYS A 287 2.14 14.39 11.43
N ASP A 288 3.36 14.90 11.30
CA ASP A 288 3.61 16.22 10.73
C ASP A 288 3.47 16.23 9.21
N ASP A 289 3.99 15.20 8.53
CA ASP A 289 4.05 15.16 7.06
C ASP A 289 2.81 14.51 6.45
N PHE A 290 2.16 13.61 7.18
CA PHE A 290 1.01 12.85 6.67
C PHE A 290 -0.26 13.00 7.49
N GLY A 291 -0.23 13.61 8.68
CA GLY A 291 -1.41 13.64 9.57
C GLY A 291 -1.82 12.26 10.09
N ILE A 292 -0.89 11.30 10.08
CA ILE A 292 -1.13 9.89 10.40
C ILE A 292 -0.75 9.58 11.85
N ASP A 293 -1.65 8.90 12.57
CA ASP A 293 -1.32 8.18 13.80
C ASP A 293 -1.36 6.66 13.52
N TYR A 294 -0.20 6.02 13.50
CA TYR A 294 -0.10 4.59 13.19
C TYR A 294 -0.91 3.71 14.14
N ARG A 295 -1.22 4.21 15.35
CA ARG A 295 -1.98 3.51 16.39
C ARG A 295 -3.45 3.34 16.05
N THR A 296 -3.98 4.15 15.13
CA THR A 296 -5.37 4.09 14.66
C THR A 296 -5.52 3.38 13.32
N MET A 297 -4.44 3.24 12.55
CA MET A 297 -4.50 2.68 11.19
C MET A 297 -4.86 1.20 11.14
N VAL A 298 -4.29 0.40 12.03
CA VAL A 298 -4.35 -1.06 11.96
C VAL A 298 -5.56 -1.60 12.72
N TYR A 299 -6.33 -2.46 12.04
CA TYR A 299 -7.41 -3.21 12.66
C TYR A 299 -6.90 -4.07 13.81
N LYS A 300 -7.58 -4.00 14.96
CA LYS A 300 -7.31 -4.86 16.11
C LYS A 300 -8.35 -5.96 16.16
N ALA A 301 -7.91 -7.21 16.11
CA ALA A 301 -8.77 -8.38 16.21
C ALA A 301 -9.71 -8.28 17.42
N LYS A 302 -11.00 -8.54 17.20
CA LYS A 302 -12.00 -8.59 18.28
C LYS A 302 -11.88 -9.97 18.96
N ASN A 303 -11.72 -9.98 20.28
CA ASN A 303 -11.67 -11.20 21.10
C ASN A 303 -13.03 -11.91 21.16
#